data_AF-A0A932ZAK7-F1
#
_entry.id   AF-A0A932ZAK7-F1
#
_cell.length_a   1.000
_cell.length_b   1.000
_cell.length_c   1.000
_cell.angle_alpha   90.00
_cell.angle_beta   90.00
_cell.angle_gamma   90.00
#
_symmetry.space_group_name_H-M   'P 1'
#
loop_
_entity.id
_entity.type
_entity.pdbx_description
1 polymer ?
#
loop_
_entity_poly.entity_id
_entity_poly.type
_entity_poly.pdbx_seq_one_letter_code
_entity_poly.pdbx_strand_id
1 'polypeptide(L)'
;MTEIFVSTDIEADGPIPGPHSMLSFASAAYRGDKTLIGTFEANLTTLPGAQGHPKTMEWWSTQPKAWTACRVNPRDPAVVMPEYLVWLKALPGKPVFVAYPAAFDFMFVHWYLNR
;
A
#
# COMPACT_ATOMS: atom_id res chain seq x y z
N MET A 1 25.01 5.81 -4.41
CA MET A 1 24.25 5.25 -3.26
C MET A 1 23.64 3.96 -3.73
N THR A 2 23.78 2.85 -2.99
CA THR A 2 23.21 1.55 -3.38
C THR A 2 21.68 1.64 -3.40
N GLU A 3 21.05 1.06 -4.41
CA GLU A 3 19.59 1.02 -4.54
C GLU A 3 18.99 -0.11 -3.69
N ILE A 4 17.81 0.14 -3.12
CA ILE A 4 17.00 -0.81 -2.39
C ILE A 4 15.65 -0.89 -3.10
N PHE A 5 15.34 -2.04 -3.70
CA PHE A 5 14.12 -2.25 -4.46
C PHE A 5 12.99 -2.59 -3.50
N VAL A 6 12.02 -1.69 -3.37
CA VAL A 6 10.86 -1.84 -2.48
C VAL A 6 9.68 -2.32 -3.32
N SER A 7 9.53 -3.66 -3.39
CA SER A 7 8.40 -4.30 -4.04
C SER A 7 7.15 -4.03 -3.24
N THR A 8 6.17 -3.33 -3.81
CA THR A 8 4.97 -2.85 -3.13
C THR A 8 3.74 -3.24 -3.90
N ASP A 9 2.71 -3.63 -3.18
CA ASP A 9 1.39 -3.99 -3.71
C ASP A 9 0.32 -3.41 -2.77
N ILE A 10 -0.80 -2.97 -3.34
CA ILE A 10 -1.90 -2.36 -2.59
C ILE A 10 -3.25 -2.98 -2.96
N GLU A 11 -4.14 -2.97 -1.99
CA GLU A 11 -5.55 -3.33 -2.18
C GLU A 11 -6.40 -2.08 -1.97
N ALA A 12 -7.35 -1.80 -2.86
CA ALA A 12 -8.16 -0.59 -2.82
C ALA A 12 -9.65 -0.87 -3.10
N ASP A 13 -10.53 0.03 -2.64
CA ASP A 13 -11.96 -0.02 -2.94
C ASP A 13 -12.34 0.77 -4.21
N GLY A 14 -11.35 1.26 -4.98
CA GLY A 14 -11.60 1.92 -6.26
C GLY A 14 -10.33 2.23 -7.06
N PRO A 15 -10.49 2.86 -8.24
CA PRO A 15 -9.41 3.02 -9.21
C PRO A 15 -8.40 4.15 -8.90
N ILE A 16 -8.76 5.13 -8.07
CA ILE A 16 -7.93 6.30 -7.73
C ILE A 16 -8.07 6.67 -6.25
N PRO A 17 -7.03 7.21 -5.60
CA PRO A 17 -7.11 7.64 -4.22
C PRO A 17 -7.89 8.96 -4.06
N GLY A 18 -8.46 9.18 -2.88
CA GLY A 18 -9.22 10.39 -2.54
C GLY A 18 -10.73 10.11 -2.51
N PRO A 19 -11.38 9.90 -3.68
CA PRO A 19 -12.75 9.39 -3.72
C PRO A 19 -12.87 7.95 -3.21
N HIS A 20 -11.78 7.18 -3.31
CA HIS A 20 -11.67 5.77 -2.90
C HIS A 20 -10.49 5.59 -1.94
N SER A 21 -10.54 4.53 -1.15
CA SER A 21 -9.56 4.20 -0.11
C SER A 21 -8.62 3.06 -0.54
N MET A 22 -7.33 3.21 -0.24
CA MET A 22 -6.42 2.10 -0.02
C MET A 22 -6.85 1.35 1.25
N LEU A 23 -7.12 0.07 1.11
CA LEU A 23 -7.59 -0.84 2.15
C LEU A 23 -6.45 -1.59 2.83
N SER A 24 -5.42 -1.95 2.07
CA SER A 24 -4.24 -2.64 2.56
C SER A 24 -3.05 -2.32 1.68
N PHE A 25 -1.85 -2.44 2.23
CA PHE A 25 -0.62 -2.44 1.44
C PHE A 25 0.46 -3.26 2.12
N ALA A 26 1.37 -3.78 1.30
CA ALA A 26 2.59 -4.41 1.76
C ALA A 26 3.79 -3.97 0.92
N SER A 27 4.94 -3.87 1.57
CA SER A 27 6.23 -3.60 0.94
C SER A 27 7.26 -4.62 1.42
N ALA A 28 8.07 -5.12 0.48
CA ALA A 28 9.24 -5.94 0.74
C ALA A 28 10.49 -5.28 0.13
N ALA A 29 11.49 -5.00 0.96
CA ALA A 29 12.72 -4.32 0.57
C ALA A 29 13.81 -5.32 0.22
N TYR A 30 14.37 -5.21 -0.99
CA TYR A 30 15.40 -6.09 -1.52
C TYR A 30 16.66 -5.33 -1.92
N ARG A 31 17.81 -5.97 -1.75
CA ARG A 31 19.05 -5.57 -2.43
C ARG A 31 19.02 -6.01 -3.90
N GLY A 32 19.96 -5.49 -4.70
CA GLY A 32 20.09 -5.87 -6.12
C GLY A 32 20.39 -7.36 -6.37
N ASP A 33 20.93 -8.06 -5.36
CA ASP A 33 21.15 -9.51 -5.38
C ASP A 33 19.90 -10.32 -4.95
N LYS A 34 18.74 -9.65 -4.78
CA LYS A 34 17.47 -10.21 -4.31
C LYS A 34 17.46 -10.65 -2.84
N THR A 35 18.45 -10.26 -2.04
CA THR A 35 18.40 -10.43 -0.59
C THR A 35 17.28 -9.58 0.01
N LEU A 36 16.31 -10.21 0.67
CA LEU A 36 15.27 -9.53 1.46
C LEU A 36 15.91 -8.95 2.73
N ILE A 37 15.66 -7.67 3.00
CA ILE A 37 16.23 -6.97 4.16
C ILE A 37 15.18 -6.36 5.09
N GLY A 38 13.90 -6.39 4.71
CA GLY A 38 12.81 -5.95 5.56
C GLY A 38 11.46 -5.99 4.86
N THR A 39 10.40 -6.02 5.65
CA THR A 39 9.02 -5.95 5.19
C THR A 39 8.24 -4.92 6.02
N PHE A 40 7.16 -4.40 5.46
CA PHE A 40 6.17 -3.58 6.14
C PHE A 40 4.80 -3.93 5.55
N GLU A 41 3.78 -4.12 6.37
CA GLU A 41 2.42 -4.34 5.90
C GLU A 41 1.41 -3.71 6.87
N ALA A 42 0.28 -3.27 6.34
CA ALA A 42 -0.81 -2.78 7.15
C ALA A 42 -2.15 -2.83 6.41
N ASN A 43 -3.20 -3.20 7.13
CA ASN A 43 -4.57 -2.91 6.76
C ASN A 43 -4.97 -1.53 7.27
N LEU A 44 -5.70 -0.79 6.46
CA LEU A 44 -6.06 0.60 6.68
C LEU A 44 -7.57 0.77 6.85
N THR A 45 -7.95 1.69 7.73
CA THR A 45 -9.31 2.22 7.76
C THR A 45 -9.57 3.07 6.52
N THR A 46 -10.83 3.13 6.09
CA THR A 46 -11.23 3.92 4.91
C THR A 46 -11.16 5.41 5.20
N LEU A 47 -10.85 6.21 4.18
CA LEU A 47 -10.80 7.66 4.32
C LEU A 47 -12.19 8.24 4.63
N PRO A 48 -12.29 9.27 5.50
CA PRO A 48 -13.54 9.98 5.70
C PRO A 48 -14.09 10.53 4.38
N GLY A 49 -15.35 10.19 4.06
CA GLY A 49 -16.04 10.65 2.85
C GLY A 49 -15.70 9.88 1.57
N ALA A 50 -14.69 9.01 1.57
CA ALA A 50 -14.43 8.09 0.46
C ALA A 50 -15.50 6.98 0.41
N GLN A 51 -15.77 6.47 -0.78
CA GLN A 51 -16.76 5.43 -1.03
C GLN A 51 -16.20 4.39 -1.99
N GLY A 52 -16.60 3.13 -1.87
CA GLY A 52 -16.18 2.09 -2.81
C GLY A 52 -16.72 2.36 -4.22
N HIS A 53 -15.86 2.23 -5.23
CA HIS A 53 -16.26 2.31 -6.63
C HIS A 53 -17.16 1.12 -7.00
N PRO A 54 -18.34 1.31 -7.62
CA PRO A 54 -19.31 0.23 -7.82
C PRO A 54 -18.75 -1.04 -8.48
N LYS A 55 -17.97 -0.89 -9.56
CA LYS A 55 -17.35 -2.05 -10.24
C LYS A 55 -16.27 -2.74 -9.41
N THR A 56 -15.54 -1.98 -8.59
CA THR A 56 -14.50 -2.55 -7.72
C THR A 56 -15.16 -3.32 -6.58
N MET A 57 -16.26 -2.80 -6.04
CA MET A 57 -17.04 -3.49 -5.02
C MET A 57 -17.75 -4.74 -5.55
N GLU A 58 -18.23 -4.70 -6.80
CA GLU A 58 -18.75 -5.88 -7.50
C GLU A 58 -17.68 -6.97 -7.61
N TRP A 59 -16.45 -6.62 -8.01
CA TRP A 59 -15.34 -7.56 -8.02
C TRP A 59 -15.01 -8.08 -6.61
N TRP A 60 -14.94 -7.20 -5.60
CA TRP A 60 -14.68 -7.60 -4.21
C TRP A 60 -15.72 -8.60 -3.67
N SER A 61 -16.98 -8.50 -4.11
CA SER A 61 -18.03 -9.46 -3.74
C SER A 61 -17.71 -10.89 -4.20
N THR A 62 -16.88 -11.04 -5.23
CA THR A 62 -16.40 -12.34 -5.73
C THR A 62 -15.18 -12.85 -4.97
N GLN A 63 -14.52 -12.02 -4.15
CA GLN A 63 -13.27 -12.31 -3.45
C GLN A 63 -13.39 -12.22 -1.91
N PRO A 64 -14.32 -12.96 -1.28
CA PRO A 64 -14.65 -12.76 0.15
C PRO A 64 -13.49 -13.05 1.11
N LYS A 65 -12.59 -13.98 0.74
CA LYS A 65 -11.39 -14.29 1.55
C LYS A 65 -10.39 -13.14 1.55
N ALA A 66 -10.07 -12.61 0.37
CA ALA A 66 -9.15 -11.49 0.22
C ALA A 66 -9.74 -10.21 0.84
N TRP A 67 -11.04 -9.97 0.66
CA TRP A 67 -11.73 -8.86 1.32
C TRP A 67 -11.58 -8.96 2.84
N THR A 68 -11.90 -10.12 3.43
CA THR A 68 -11.78 -10.32 4.88
C THR A 68 -10.35 -10.06 5.34
N ALA A 69 -9.34 -10.59 4.62
CA ALA A 69 -7.93 -10.38 4.96
C ALA A 69 -7.54 -8.90 5.01
N CYS A 70 -8.00 -8.09 4.05
CA CYS A 70 -7.73 -6.64 4.01
C CYS A 70 -8.46 -5.85 5.10
N ARG A 71 -9.45 -6.45 5.78
CA ARG A 71 -10.28 -5.79 6.80
C ARG A 71 -10.00 -6.25 8.22
N VAL A 72 -9.00 -7.12 8.44
CA VAL A 72 -8.57 -7.52 9.79
C VAL A 72 -7.74 -6.41 10.44
N ASN A 73 -8.12 -5.99 11.65
CA ASN A 73 -7.39 -5.03 12.48
C ASN A 73 -6.93 -3.75 11.73
N PRO A 74 -7.82 -3.06 11.01
CA PRO A 74 -7.43 -1.89 10.23
C PRO A 74 -6.97 -0.76 11.15
N ARG A 75 -5.93 -0.04 10.72
CA ARG A 75 -5.33 1.09 11.45
C ARG A 75 -5.60 2.40 10.71
N ASP A 76 -5.52 3.52 11.43
CA ASP A 76 -5.69 4.85 10.82
C ASP A 76 -4.52 5.15 9.86
N PRO A 77 -4.78 5.47 8.57
CA PRO A 77 -3.73 5.92 7.65
C PRO A 77 -2.87 7.07 8.20
N ALA A 78 -3.45 7.98 8.98
CA ALA A 78 -2.71 9.11 9.58
C ALA A 78 -1.65 8.65 10.60
N VAL A 79 -1.77 7.43 11.12
CA VAL A 79 -0.77 6.81 12.00
C VAL A 79 0.19 5.93 11.21
N VAL A 80 -0.33 5.10 10.30
CA VAL A 80 0.47 4.11 9.58
C VAL A 80 1.42 4.72 8.56
N MET A 81 0.98 5.74 7.82
CA MET A 81 1.80 6.31 6.74
C MET A 81 3.08 7.01 7.26
N PRO A 82 3.05 7.74 8.39
CA PRO A 82 4.28 8.19 9.05
C PRO A 82 5.22 7.06 9.48
N GLU A 83 4.70 5.96 10.04
CA GLU A 83 5.50 4.78 10.40
C GLU A 83 6.17 4.15 9.17
N TYR A 84 5.42 4.02 8.08
CA TYR A 84 5.93 3.53 6.80
C TYR A 84 7.03 4.44 6.23
N LEU A 85 6.86 5.76 6.31
CA LEU A 85 7.89 6.71 5.89
C LEU A 85 9.17 6.59 6.73
N VAL A 86 9.03 6.41 8.05
CA VAL A 86 10.18 6.16 8.95
C VAL A 86 10.90 4.86 8.55
N TRP A 87 10.14 3.79 8.28
CA TRP A 87 10.70 2.51 7.81
C TRP A 87 11.46 2.68 6.48
N LEU A 88 10.89 3.37 5.50
CA LEU A 88 11.54 3.67 4.21
C LEU A 88 12.85 4.45 4.39
N LYS A 89 12.86 5.46 5.27
CA LYS A 89 14.05 6.28 5.56
C LYS A 89 15.15 5.51 6.30
N ALA A 90 14.79 4.44 7.01
CA ALA A 90 15.75 3.60 7.71
C ALA A 90 16.44 2.56 6.81
N LEU A 91 15.99 2.40 5.55
CA LEU A 91 16.61 1.47 4.61
C LEU A 91 18.06 1.88 4.28
N PRO A 92 19.00 0.93 4.12
CA PRO A 92 20.43 1.19 3.98
C PRO A 92 20.82 1.59 2.54
N GLY A 93 20.05 2.46 1.90
CA GLY A 93 20.28 2.87 0.51
C GLY A 93 19.13 3.74 -0.03
N LYS A 94 19.16 4.01 -1.34
CA LYS A 94 18.11 4.77 -2.02
C LYS A 94 16.91 3.84 -2.29
N PRO A 95 15.73 4.08 -1.71
CA PRO A 95 14.54 3.30 -2.02
C PRO A 95 14.13 3.52 -3.48
N VAL A 96 13.84 2.42 -4.19
CA VAL A 96 13.30 2.40 -5.55
C VAL A 96 11.98 1.65 -5.50
N PHE A 97 10.88 2.34 -5.81
CA PHE A 97 9.54 1.73 -5.81
C PHE A 97 9.42 0.74 -6.97
N VAL A 98 9.03 -0.50 -6.66
CA VAL A 98 8.80 -1.56 -7.65
C VAL A 98 7.40 -2.12 -7.40
N ALA A 99 6.60 -2.29 -8.44
CA ALA A 99 5.21 -2.75 -8.31
C ALA A 99 4.69 -3.20 -9.68
N TYR A 100 3.53 -3.87 -9.70
CA TYR A 100 2.89 -4.26 -10.94
C TYR A 100 1.36 -4.29 -10.80
N PRO A 101 0.60 -3.38 -11.45
CA PRO A 101 1.08 -2.28 -12.30
C PRO A 101 1.58 -1.07 -11.51
N ALA A 102 2.87 -0.72 -11.66
CA ALA A 102 3.50 0.32 -10.84
C ALA A 102 2.79 1.67 -10.78
N ALA A 103 2.14 2.10 -11.87
CA ALA A 103 1.40 3.37 -11.89
C ALA A 103 0.20 3.36 -10.93
N PHE A 104 -0.47 2.22 -10.77
CA PHE A 104 -1.62 2.08 -9.89
C PHE A 104 -1.18 2.11 -8.42
N ASP A 105 -0.26 1.23 -8.04
CA ASP A 105 0.23 1.13 -6.65
C ASP A 105 0.89 2.42 -6.20
N PHE A 106 1.77 2.98 -7.05
CA PHE A 106 2.49 4.21 -6.71
C PHE A 106 1.54 5.39 -6.52
N MET A 107 0.46 5.49 -7.31
CA MET A 107 -0.51 6.58 -7.16
C MET A 107 -1.15 6.58 -5.77
N PHE A 108 -1.57 5.42 -5.27
CA PHE A 108 -2.14 5.31 -3.91
C PHE A 108 -1.10 5.59 -2.84
N VAL A 109 0.07 4.95 -2.89
CA VAL A 109 1.13 5.14 -1.89
C VAL A 109 1.60 6.59 -1.85
N HIS A 110 1.83 7.20 -3.01
CA HIS A 110 2.21 8.60 -3.12
C HIS A 110 1.15 9.54 -2.54
N TRP A 111 -0.13 9.33 -2.88
CA TRP A 111 -1.22 10.15 -2.34
C TRP A 111 -1.29 10.06 -0.81
N TYR A 112 -1.23 8.85 -0.26
CA TYR A 112 -1.33 8.61 1.17
C TYR A 112 -0.13 9.15 1.95
N LEU A 113 1.07 9.16 1.37
CA LEU A 113 2.26 9.77 1.98
C LEU A 113 2.24 11.31 1.98
N ASN A 114 1.44 11.94 1.11
CA ASN A 114 1.35 13.39 0.98
C ASN A 114 0.07 13.98 1.60
N ARG A 115 -0.76 13.16 2.24
CA ARG A 115 -1.99 13.56 2.91
C ARG A 115 -1.75 13.96 4.35
#